data_AF-A0A2T6IUW2-F1
#
_entry.id   AF-A0A2T6IUW2-F1
#
_cell.length_a   1.000
_cell.length_b   1.000
_cell.length_c   1.000
_cell.angle_alpha   90.00
_cell.angle_beta   90.00
_cell.angle_gamma   90.00
#
_symmetry.space_group_name_H-M   'P 1'
#
loop_
_entity.id
_entity.type
_entity.pdbx_description
1 polymer ?
#
loop_
_entity_poly.entity_id
_entity_poly.type
_entity_poly.pdbx_seq_one_letter_code
_entity_poly.pdbx_strand_id
1 'polypeptide(L)'
;MLALIVPPDESISTLSILSVFSFAPQLDEILAGCTFPSLQVSLFSATLPPDVLRLADSLLHNPVHISIGSPNAAATSIEQELLFCTNEEGKLLALRTLHLTGKFVPPVLIFVQSKERAKQLYCELVYDGIFVECIHADKTKKQRDDTVEAFRRGQIWVLICTDVMARGVDFKNVELVINYDFPQSAAVYIHRIGRTGRAGRQGRAITFYTTADIPNLRSVVGVMQQTSTCEVPEWLQKVTKMTAKQKRDLQRRAPERKPILTTPAIDVRKEKRRQQAIATSKEKKRRREAAEAAAK
;
A
#
# COMPACT_ATOMS: atom_id res chain seq x y z
N MET A 1 -8.46 4.51 -11.47
CA MET A 1 -9.61 5.06 -12.16
C MET A 1 -9.04 6.15 -13.03
N LEU A 2 -8.88 5.85 -14.32
CA LEU A 2 -8.41 6.81 -15.30
C LEU A 2 -9.68 7.33 -15.99
N ALA A 3 -9.98 8.61 -15.85
CA ALA A 3 -10.97 9.26 -16.71
C ALA A 3 -10.18 9.80 -17.90
N LEU A 4 -10.31 9.15 -19.04
CA LEU A 4 -9.73 9.65 -20.29
C LEU A 4 -10.78 10.50 -20.98
N ILE A 5 -10.42 11.77 -21.19
CA ILE A 5 -11.13 12.68 -22.07
C ILE A 5 -10.37 12.61 -23.39
N VAL A 6 -10.90 11.83 -24.34
CA VAL A 6 -10.22 11.57 -25.62
C VAL A 6 -10.84 12.47 -26.68
N PRO A 7 -10.08 13.40 -27.29
CA PRO A 7 -10.49 14.01 -28.55
C PRO A 7 -10.45 12.96 -29.67
N PRO A 8 -11.25 13.09 -30.72
CA PRO A 8 -11.54 11.99 -31.66
C PRO A 8 -10.35 11.38 -32.43
N ASP A 9 -9.13 11.92 -32.36
CA ASP A 9 -8.04 11.60 -33.31
C ASP A 9 -6.67 11.19 -32.71
N GLU A 10 -6.54 10.79 -31.43
CA GLU A 10 -5.23 10.36 -30.90
C GLU A 10 -5.21 9.00 -30.17
N SER A 11 -4.13 8.24 -30.44
CA SER A 11 -3.83 6.93 -29.87
C SER A 11 -3.51 7.00 -28.37
N ILE A 12 -4.20 6.15 -27.60
CA ILE A 12 -4.22 6.16 -26.14
C ILE A 12 -2.95 5.54 -25.54
N SER A 13 -2.26 6.29 -24.68
CA SER A 13 -1.23 5.77 -23.77
C SER A 13 -1.33 6.47 -22.42
N THR A 14 -1.82 5.78 -21.36
CA THR A 14 -1.23 5.72 -20.00
C THR A 14 -2.22 5.15 -18.96
N LEU A 15 -1.69 4.37 -18.01
CA LEU A 15 -2.42 3.69 -16.93
C LEU A 15 -2.15 4.39 -15.58
N SER A 16 -3.19 4.66 -14.78
CA SER A 16 -3.05 5.05 -13.36
C SER A 16 -4.26 4.67 -12.51
N ILE A 17 -4.00 4.03 -11.37
CA ILE A 17 -4.99 3.54 -10.40
C ILE A 17 -5.15 4.61 -9.31
N LEU A 18 -6.38 5.13 -9.15
CA LEU A 18 -6.75 6.30 -8.33
C LEU A 18 -7.88 5.90 -7.37
N SER A 19 -7.84 6.47 -6.17
CA SER A 19 -8.85 6.32 -5.12
C SER A 19 -9.90 7.41 -5.28
N VAL A 20 -11.17 6.99 -5.33
CA VAL A 20 -12.35 7.78 -5.72
C VAL A 20 -12.53 9.06 -4.90
N PHE A 21 -12.29 9.02 -3.60
CA PHE A 21 -12.67 10.12 -2.71
C PHE A 21 -11.63 11.25 -2.58
N SER A 22 -10.34 10.97 -2.78
CA SER A 22 -9.30 12.01 -2.58
C SER A 22 -9.19 13.01 -3.73
N PHE A 23 -9.74 12.67 -4.91
CA PHE A 23 -9.59 13.44 -6.14
C PHE A 23 -10.91 13.88 -6.78
N ALA A 24 -12.05 13.58 -6.15
CA ALA A 24 -13.36 13.99 -6.67
C ALA A 24 -13.45 15.51 -6.92
N PRO A 25 -12.99 16.40 -6.01
CA PRO A 25 -13.03 17.85 -6.26
C PRO A 25 -12.22 18.26 -7.49
N GLN A 26 -11.04 17.67 -7.67
CA GLN A 26 -10.16 17.95 -8.82
C GLN A 26 -10.76 17.41 -10.13
N LEU A 27 -11.45 16.26 -10.07
CA LEU A 27 -12.13 15.70 -11.23
C LEU A 27 -13.30 16.60 -11.67
N ASP A 28 -14.11 17.06 -10.71
CA ASP A 28 -15.25 17.95 -10.98
C ASP A 28 -14.78 19.28 -11.60
N GLU A 29 -13.67 19.83 -11.10
CA GLU A 29 -13.04 21.05 -11.65
C GLU A 29 -12.59 20.86 -13.10
N ILE A 30 -11.91 19.74 -13.39
CA ILE A 30 -11.46 19.42 -14.76
C ILE A 30 -12.66 19.23 -15.69
N LEU A 31 -13.68 18.49 -15.26
CA LEU A 31 -14.88 18.24 -16.06
C LEU A 31 -15.69 19.52 -16.31
N ALA A 32 -15.77 20.42 -15.33
CA ALA A 32 -16.39 21.74 -15.51
C ALA A 32 -15.63 22.59 -16.55
N GLY A 33 -14.31 22.40 -16.69
CA GLY A 33 -13.50 23.04 -17.72
C GLY A 33 -13.70 22.46 -19.12
N CYS A 34 -14.26 21.26 -19.25
CA CYS A 34 -14.48 20.59 -20.54
C CYS A 34 -15.83 21.00 -21.15
N THR A 35 -15.84 22.12 -21.87
CA THR A 35 -17.04 22.73 -22.45
C THR A 35 -17.41 22.24 -23.86
N PHE A 36 -16.71 21.24 -24.39
CA PHE A 36 -16.89 20.79 -25.76
C PHE A 36 -18.25 20.09 -25.95
N PRO A 37 -19.06 20.45 -26.98
CA PRO A 37 -20.43 19.94 -27.12
C PRO A 37 -20.54 18.42 -27.31
N SER A 38 -19.50 17.80 -27.89
CA SER A 38 -19.44 16.36 -28.20
C SER A 38 -18.44 15.62 -27.29
N LEU A 39 -18.40 15.98 -26.00
CA LEU A 39 -17.52 15.34 -25.03
C LEU A 39 -17.87 13.85 -24.86
N GLN A 40 -16.90 12.96 -25.09
CA GLN A 40 -17.02 11.55 -24.74
C GLN A 40 -16.19 11.27 -23.49
N VAL A 41 -16.86 10.72 -22.47
CA VAL A 41 -16.22 10.38 -21.20
C VAL A 41 -16.10 8.86 -21.11
N SER A 42 -14.88 8.37 -20.94
CA SER A 42 -14.62 6.95 -20.71
C SER A 42 -14.04 6.72 -19.32
N LEU A 43 -14.63 5.77 -18.60
CA LEU A 43 -14.23 5.42 -17.25
C LEU A 43 -13.58 4.03 -17.20
N PHE A 44 -12.32 3.98 -16.78
CA PHE A 44 -11.61 2.71 -16.61
C PHE A 44 -11.36 2.42 -15.14
N SER A 45 -11.85 1.28 -14.64
CA SER A 45 -11.61 0.82 -13.28
C SER A 45 -11.26 -0.66 -13.22
N ALA A 46 -10.28 -1.00 -12.38
CA ALA A 46 -9.90 -2.39 -12.10
C ALA A 46 -10.85 -3.07 -11.09
N THR A 47 -11.58 -2.28 -10.30
CA THR A 47 -12.59 -2.76 -9.35
C THR A 47 -13.85 -1.90 -9.43
N LEU A 48 -15.01 -2.50 -9.17
CA LEU A 48 -16.31 -1.82 -9.24
C LEU A 48 -17.02 -1.91 -7.88
N PRO A 49 -16.49 -1.26 -6.84
CA PRO A 49 -17.25 -1.09 -5.60
C PRO A 49 -18.46 -0.17 -5.84
N PRO A 50 -19.51 -0.24 -4.99
CA PRO A 50 -20.72 0.57 -5.14
C PRO A 50 -20.45 2.07 -5.27
N ASP A 51 -19.40 2.58 -4.62
CA ASP A 51 -19.03 3.99 -4.68
C ASP A 51 -18.50 4.40 -6.07
N VAL A 52 -17.77 3.52 -6.76
CA VAL A 52 -17.32 3.77 -8.14
C VAL A 52 -18.49 3.72 -9.11
N LEU A 53 -19.43 2.79 -8.89
CA LEU A 53 -20.63 2.70 -9.72
C LEU A 53 -21.48 3.97 -9.60
N ARG A 54 -21.71 4.47 -8.38
CA ARG A 54 -22.42 5.76 -8.19
C ARG A 54 -21.72 6.93 -8.88
N LEU A 55 -20.38 6.95 -8.87
CA LEU A 55 -19.62 7.97 -9.58
C LEU A 55 -19.73 7.80 -11.11
N ALA A 56 -19.71 6.56 -11.60
CA ALA A 56 -19.92 6.29 -13.02
C ALA A 56 -21.29 6.78 -13.48
N ASP A 57 -22.34 6.50 -12.70
CA ASP A 57 -23.72 6.93 -12.98
C ASP A 57 -23.86 8.46 -12.94
N SER A 58 -23.10 9.16 -12.10
CA SER A 58 -23.14 10.63 -12.06
C SER A 58 -22.34 11.29 -13.18
N LEU A 59 -21.30 10.63 -13.69
CA LEU A 59 -20.39 11.20 -14.69
C LEU A 59 -20.72 10.81 -16.14
N LEU A 60 -21.32 9.64 -16.36
CA LEU A 60 -21.53 9.06 -17.68
C LEU A 60 -23.00 9.13 -18.07
N HIS A 61 -23.27 9.56 -19.30
CA HIS A 61 -24.62 9.53 -19.87
C HIS A 61 -24.82 8.25 -20.69
N ASN A 62 -25.71 7.35 -20.24
CA ASN A 62 -26.01 6.06 -20.88
C ASN A 62 -24.76 5.21 -21.23
N PRO A 63 -23.94 4.82 -20.23
CA PRO A 63 -22.68 4.14 -20.48
C PRO A 63 -22.85 2.71 -20.98
N VAL A 64 -22.00 2.30 -21.93
CA VAL A 64 -21.82 0.89 -22.28
C VAL A 64 -20.83 0.26 -21.31
N HIS A 65 -21.27 -0.79 -20.59
CA HIS A 65 -20.43 -1.48 -19.62
C HIS A 65 -19.67 -2.64 -20.27
N ILE A 66 -18.34 -2.55 -20.31
CA ILE A 66 -17.46 -3.60 -20.84
C ILE A 66 -16.69 -4.21 -19.65
N SER A 67 -16.91 -5.49 -19.38
CA SER A 67 -16.18 -6.24 -18.34
C SER A 67 -15.29 -7.30 -18.99
N ILE A 68 -14.00 -7.26 -18.68
CA ILE A 68 -13.04 -8.29 -19.09
C ILE A 68 -12.73 -9.13 -17.85
N GLY A 69 -13.23 -10.37 -17.82
CA GLY A 69 -13.14 -11.26 -16.66
C GLY A 69 -14.17 -10.97 -15.57
N SER A 70 -13.97 -11.58 -14.40
CA SER A 70 -14.88 -11.45 -13.25
C SER A 70 -14.66 -10.11 -12.51
N PRO A 71 -15.73 -9.34 -12.22
CA PRO A 71 -15.61 -8.08 -11.49
C PRO A 71 -15.00 -8.29 -10.10
N ASN A 72 -14.04 -7.45 -9.71
CA ASN A 72 -13.33 -7.52 -8.42
C ASN A 72 -12.47 -8.77 -8.20
N ALA A 73 -12.14 -9.51 -9.25
CA ALA A 73 -11.14 -10.57 -9.19
C ALA A 73 -9.73 -9.97 -9.24
N ALA A 74 -8.82 -10.54 -8.45
CA ALA A 74 -7.38 -10.39 -8.68
C ALA A 74 -6.95 -11.00 -10.04
N ALA A 75 -5.76 -10.64 -10.52
CA ALA A 75 -5.22 -11.25 -11.73
C ALA A 75 -4.90 -12.73 -11.48
N THR A 76 -5.34 -13.61 -12.37
CA THR A 76 -5.07 -15.07 -12.33
C THR A 76 -3.60 -15.42 -12.48
N SER A 77 -2.78 -14.48 -12.95
CA SER A 77 -1.32 -14.61 -13.07
C SER A 77 -0.59 -14.48 -11.72
N ILE A 78 -1.30 -14.23 -10.62
CA ILE A 78 -0.69 -13.98 -9.30
C ILE A 78 -0.97 -15.16 -8.38
N GLU A 79 0.10 -15.85 -7.97
CA GLU A 79 0.07 -16.83 -6.88
C GLU A 79 -0.11 -16.09 -5.55
N GLN A 80 -1.15 -16.45 -4.79
CA GLN A 80 -1.53 -15.76 -3.56
C GLN A 80 -1.41 -16.71 -2.37
N GLU A 81 -0.71 -16.28 -1.32
CA GLU A 81 -0.47 -17.06 -0.09
C GLU A 81 -0.88 -16.25 1.16
N LEU A 82 -1.51 -16.91 2.13
CA LEU A 82 -1.79 -16.36 3.46
C LEU A 82 -0.86 -17.01 4.50
N LEU A 83 -0.07 -16.21 5.20
CA LEU A 83 0.83 -16.69 6.24
C LEU A 83 0.36 -16.20 7.61
N PHE A 84 0.06 -17.13 8.50
CA PHE A 84 -0.33 -16.82 9.88
C PHE A 84 0.91 -16.57 10.73
N CYS A 85 1.02 -15.36 11.28
CA CYS A 85 2.17 -14.95 12.09
C CYS A 85 1.89 -14.92 13.60
N THR A 86 0.69 -15.32 14.04
CA THR A 86 0.20 -15.24 15.43
C THR A 86 0.11 -13.81 15.98
N ASN A 87 1.22 -13.08 16.07
CA ASN A 87 1.36 -11.73 16.58
C ASN A 87 2.26 -10.85 15.67
N GLU A 88 2.46 -9.58 16.02
CA GLU A 88 3.26 -8.64 15.22
C GLU A 88 4.76 -8.97 15.20
N GLU A 89 5.31 -9.59 16.25
CA GLU A 89 6.72 -9.99 16.33
C GLU A 89 7.00 -11.18 15.40
N GLY A 90 6.07 -12.12 15.31
CA GLY A 90 6.14 -13.27 14.41
C GLY A 90 6.16 -12.89 12.93
N LYS A 91 5.67 -11.70 12.55
CA LYS A 91 5.76 -11.21 11.16
C LYS A 91 7.20 -10.92 10.75
N LEU A 92 8.00 -10.36 11.63
CA LEU A 92 9.42 -10.08 11.36
C LEU A 92 10.18 -11.40 11.23
N LEU A 93 9.90 -12.36 12.12
CA LEU A 93 10.47 -13.70 12.03
C LEU A 93 10.09 -14.40 10.72
N ALA A 94 8.82 -14.32 10.33
CA ALA A 94 8.34 -14.88 9.07
C ALA A 94 9.07 -14.29 7.85
N LEU A 95 9.30 -12.98 7.83
CA LEU A 95 10.06 -12.34 6.76
C LEU A 95 11.51 -12.84 6.72
N ARG A 96 12.17 -12.96 7.88
CA ARG A 96 13.51 -13.54 7.99
C ARG A 96 13.54 -14.99 7.52
N THR A 97 12.55 -15.80 7.89
CA THR A 97 12.43 -17.19 7.41
C THR A 97 12.25 -17.25 5.90
N LEU A 98 11.45 -16.38 5.30
CA LEU A 98 11.31 -16.31 3.84
C LEU A 98 12.64 -15.98 3.16
N HIS A 99 13.43 -15.08 3.76
CA HIS A 99 14.76 -14.75 3.26
C HIS A 99 15.72 -15.94 3.33
N LEU A 100 15.81 -16.59 4.49
CA LEU A 100 16.69 -17.75 4.71
C LEU A 100 16.32 -18.97 3.87
N THR A 101 15.04 -19.17 3.57
CA THR A 101 14.55 -20.29 2.76
C THR A 101 14.59 -20.02 1.25
N GLY A 102 15.11 -18.88 0.82
CA GLY A 102 15.20 -18.51 -0.59
C GLY A 102 13.86 -18.17 -1.26
N LYS A 103 12.76 -18.10 -0.48
CA LYS A 103 11.42 -17.74 -0.98
C LYS A 103 11.24 -16.22 -1.17
N PHE A 104 12.17 -15.43 -0.64
CA PHE A 104 12.25 -13.98 -0.78
C PHE A 104 13.05 -13.62 -2.04
N VAL A 105 12.37 -13.53 -3.19
CA VAL A 105 13.02 -13.30 -4.49
C VAL A 105 12.89 -11.83 -4.89
N PRO A 106 13.99 -11.05 -4.95
CA PRO A 106 13.95 -9.67 -5.43
C PRO A 106 13.59 -9.56 -6.92
N PRO A 107 12.94 -8.46 -7.36
CA PRO A 107 12.56 -7.29 -6.57
C PRO A 107 11.32 -7.52 -5.72
N VAL A 108 11.40 -7.16 -4.43
CA VAL A 108 10.32 -7.32 -3.44
C VAL A 108 9.67 -5.99 -3.09
N LEU A 109 8.34 -5.91 -3.14
CA LEU A 109 7.57 -4.76 -2.68
C LEU A 109 6.80 -5.11 -1.41
N ILE A 110 7.07 -4.39 -0.32
CA ILE A 110 6.45 -4.62 0.99
C ILE A 110 5.48 -3.50 1.33
N PHE A 111 4.24 -3.87 1.65
CA PHE A 111 3.21 -2.95 2.10
C PHE A 111 3.06 -2.94 3.62
N VAL A 112 3.11 -1.74 4.19
CA VAL A 112 2.87 -1.48 5.62
C VAL A 112 1.77 -0.43 5.80
N GLN A 113 1.15 -0.44 6.98
CA GLN A 113 0.00 0.40 7.31
C GLN A 113 0.36 1.88 7.49
N SER A 114 1.54 2.19 8.02
CA SER A 114 1.94 3.57 8.36
C SER A 114 3.40 3.87 8.03
N LYS A 115 3.71 5.17 7.93
CA LYS A 115 5.09 5.63 7.66
C LYS A 115 6.05 5.30 8.81
N GLU A 116 5.57 5.28 10.05
CA GLU A 116 6.34 4.92 11.23
C GLU A 116 6.75 3.45 11.16
N ARG A 117 5.81 2.57 10.78
CA ARG A 117 6.09 1.14 10.57
C ARG A 117 7.05 0.91 9.41
N ALA A 118 6.94 1.71 8.35
CA ALA A 118 7.89 1.66 7.24
C ALA A 118 9.33 1.94 7.70
N LYS A 119 9.51 2.97 8.54
CA LYS A 119 10.82 3.32 9.11
C LYS A 119 11.34 2.23 10.07
N GLN A 120 10.46 1.68 10.90
CA GLN A 120 10.80 0.58 11.82
C GLN A 120 11.27 -0.68 11.08
N LEU A 121 10.48 -1.12 10.09
CA LEU A 121 10.84 -2.29 9.28
C LEU A 121 12.11 -2.05 8.48
N TYR A 122 12.31 -0.84 7.94
CA TYR A 122 13.55 -0.46 7.27
C TYR A 122 14.77 -0.67 8.18
N CYS A 123 14.72 -0.19 9.44
CA CYS A 123 15.83 -0.35 10.37
C CYS A 123 16.16 -1.83 10.64
N GLU A 124 15.15 -2.68 10.83
CA GLU A 124 15.36 -4.11 11.06
C GLU A 124 15.95 -4.82 9.83
N LEU A 125 15.46 -4.51 8.62
CA LEU A 125 15.97 -5.14 7.40
C LEU A 125 17.37 -4.66 7.01
N VAL A 126 17.70 -3.38 7.29
CA VAL A 126 19.09 -2.89 7.16
C VAL A 126 20.01 -3.59 8.15
N TYR A 127 19.55 -3.80 9.39
CA TYR A 127 20.31 -4.55 10.39
C TYR A 127 20.57 -6.00 9.94
N ASP A 128 19.61 -6.62 9.25
CA ASP A 128 19.73 -7.94 8.65
C ASP A 128 20.62 -7.95 7.37
N GLY A 129 21.18 -6.81 6.96
CA GLY A 129 22.07 -6.69 5.80
C GLY A 129 21.37 -6.71 4.44
N ILE A 130 20.05 -6.51 4.40
CA ILE A 130 19.26 -6.52 3.17
C ILE A 130 19.29 -5.13 2.51
N PHE A 131 19.48 -5.08 1.18
CA PHE A 131 19.38 -3.84 0.41
C PHE A 131 17.93 -3.36 0.33
N VAL A 132 17.55 -2.50 1.27
CA VAL A 132 16.19 -2.01 1.46
C VAL A 132 16.14 -0.49 1.41
N GLU A 133 15.01 0.05 0.93
CA GLU A 133 14.67 1.47 1.07
C GLU A 133 13.16 1.61 1.31
N CYS A 134 12.71 2.76 1.84
CA CYS A 134 11.29 3.00 2.09
C CYS A 134 10.78 4.26 1.40
N ILE A 135 9.53 4.25 0.92
CA ILE A 135 8.85 5.44 0.38
C ILE A 135 7.72 5.82 1.32
N HIS A 136 7.83 7.02 1.89
CA HIS A 136 6.83 7.63 2.76
C HIS A 136 6.63 9.12 2.45
N ALA A 137 5.55 9.71 2.97
CA ALA A 137 5.17 11.10 2.69
C ALA A 137 6.23 12.15 3.05
N ASP A 138 7.08 11.88 4.06
CA ASP A 138 8.13 12.84 4.46
C ASP A 138 9.29 12.94 3.44
N LYS A 139 9.38 12.08 2.40
CA LYS A 139 10.41 12.20 1.35
C LYS A 139 9.99 13.18 0.26
N THR A 140 10.94 13.99 -0.22
CA THR A 140 10.73 14.90 -1.35
C THR A 140 10.40 14.12 -2.63
N LYS A 141 9.75 14.76 -3.61
CA LYS A 141 9.40 14.09 -4.89
C LYS A 141 10.65 13.51 -5.57
N LYS A 142 11.73 14.30 -5.65
CA LYS A 142 13.02 13.86 -6.21
C LYS A 142 13.55 12.60 -5.53
N GLN A 143 13.61 12.60 -4.18
CA GLN A 143 14.06 11.41 -3.44
C GLN A 143 13.20 10.19 -3.71
N ARG A 144 11.89 10.37 -3.91
CA ARG A 144 10.99 9.25 -4.23
C ARG A 144 11.28 8.70 -5.62
N ASP A 145 11.45 9.58 -6.60
CA ASP A 145 11.76 9.20 -7.98
C ASP A 145 13.12 8.48 -8.04
N ASP A 146 14.14 9.01 -7.38
CA ASP A 146 15.48 8.40 -7.28
C ASP A 146 15.42 7.00 -6.65
N THR A 147 14.66 6.82 -5.55
CA THR A 147 14.45 5.51 -4.92
C THR A 147 13.75 4.52 -5.84
N VAL A 148 12.71 4.95 -6.55
CA VAL A 148 11.99 4.09 -7.50
C VAL A 148 12.90 3.68 -8.66
N GLU A 149 13.74 4.59 -9.15
CA GLU A 149 14.74 4.27 -10.16
C GLU A 149 15.79 3.28 -9.67
N ALA A 150 16.35 3.47 -8.47
CA ALA A 150 17.32 2.55 -7.89
C ALA A 150 16.72 1.15 -7.68
N PHE A 151 15.45 1.07 -7.28
CA PHE A 151 14.70 -0.19 -7.22
C PHE A 151 14.53 -0.85 -8.60
N ARG A 152 14.17 -0.07 -9.62
CA ARG A 152 14.07 -0.59 -11.01
C ARG A 152 15.42 -1.07 -11.57
N ARG A 153 16.52 -0.44 -11.17
CA ARG A 153 17.89 -0.84 -11.57
C ARG A 153 18.41 -2.05 -10.79
N GLY A 154 17.66 -2.57 -9.81
CA GLY A 154 18.07 -3.69 -8.97
C GLY A 154 19.14 -3.35 -7.91
N GLN A 155 19.44 -2.07 -7.71
CA GLN A 155 20.35 -1.61 -6.64
C GLN A 155 19.69 -1.77 -5.25
N ILE A 156 18.37 -1.76 -5.22
CA ILE A 156 17.56 -1.98 -4.02
C ILE A 156 16.75 -3.25 -4.27
N TRP A 157 16.86 -4.21 -3.36
CA TRP A 157 16.15 -5.48 -3.46
C TRP A 157 14.73 -5.38 -2.90
N VAL A 158 14.55 -4.53 -1.88
CA VAL A 158 13.31 -4.42 -1.13
C VAL A 158 12.85 -2.98 -1.05
N LEU A 159 11.61 -2.75 -1.47
CA LEU A 159 10.98 -1.44 -1.34
C LEU A 159 9.81 -1.50 -0.36
N ILE A 160 9.89 -0.75 0.73
CA ILE A 160 8.82 -0.64 1.72
C ILE A 160 7.96 0.58 1.41
N CYS A 161 6.64 0.43 1.31
CA CYS A 161 5.74 1.56 1.04
C CYS A 161 4.40 1.44 1.78
N THR A 162 3.70 2.57 1.88
CA THR A 162 2.31 2.61 2.33
C THR A 162 1.36 2.69 1.14
N ASP A 163 0.09 2.35 1.34
CA ASP A 163 -0.95 2.40 0.30
C ASP A 163 -1.08 3.76 -0.38
N VAL A 164 -0.87 4.84 0.37
CA VAL A 164 -0.95 6.20 -0.18
C VAL A 164 0.21 6.47 -1.13
N MET A 165 1.41 6.01 -0.77
CA MET A 165 2.62 6.30 -1.52
C MET A 165 2.82 5.41 -2.75
N ALA A 166 2.21 4.22 -2.76
CA ALA A 166 2.26 3.31 -3.90
C ALA A 166 1.31 3.73 -5.04
N ARG A 167 0.42 4.71 -4.81
CA ARG A 167 -0.51 5.21 -5.84
C ARG A 167 0.23 6.09 -6.83
N GLY A 168 -0.03 5.90 -8.12
CA GLY A 168 0.62 6.66 -9.20
C GLY A 168 2.10 6.30 -9.43
N VAL A 169 2.67 5.38 -8.65
CA VAL A 169 4.02 4.87 -8.88
C VAL A 169 3.95 3.54 -9.62
N ASP A 170 4.61 3.48 -10.77
CA ASP A 170 4.71 2.27 -11.58
C ASP A 170 5.92 1.43 -11.15
N PHE A 171 5.68 0.44 -10.29
CA PHE A 171 6.68 -0.54 -9.92
C PHE A 171 6.71 -1.64 -10.99
N LYS A 172 7.54 -1.44 -12.03
CA LYS A 172 7.72 -2.44 -13.09
C LYS A 172 8.46 -3.66 -12.54
N ASN A 173 8.06 -4.86 -12.96
CA ASN A 173 8.77 -6.13 -12.72
C ASN A 173 8.97 -6.50 -11.24
N VAL A 174 7.99 -6.24 -10.38
CA VAL A 174 8.01 -6.78 -9.01
C VAL A 174 7.76 -8.29 -9.07
N GLU A 175 8.67 -9.09 -8.52
CA GLU A 175 8.56 -10.55 -8.48
C GLU A 175 7.67 -10.99 -7.31
N LEU A 176 7.85 -10.34 -6.15
CA LEU A 176 7.17 -10.69 -4.91
C LEU A 176 6.55 -9.45 -4.26
N VAL A 177 5.25 -9.52 -3.98
CA VAL A 177 4.54 -8.55 -3.14
C VAL A 177 4.33 -9.16 -1.75
N ILE A 178 4.73 -8.46 -0.69
CA ILE A 178 4.47 -8.86 0.69
C ILE A 178 3.53 -7.84 1.34
N ASN A 179 2.34 -8.28 1.72
CA ASN A 179 1.48 -7.51 2.61
C ASN A 179 1.90 -7.79 4.05
N TYR A 180 2.88 -7.03 4.56
CA TYR A 180 3.36 -7.16 5.95
C TYR A 180 2.25 -6.80 6.94
N ASP A 181 1.53 -5.71 6.63
CA ASP A 181 0.29 -5.38 7.33
C ASP A 181 -0.92 -5.77 6.50
N PHE A 182 -1.87 -6.42 7.15
CA PHE A 182 -3.06 -6.92 6.51
C PHE A 182 -3.85 -5.76 5.85
N PRO A 183 -4.28 -5.91 4.58
CA PRO A 183 -5.01 -4.86 3.87
C PRO A 183 -6.37 -4.60 4.51
N GLN A 184 -6.78 -3.34 4.59
CA GLN A 184 -8.04 -2.95 5.26
C GLN A 184 -9.30 -3.25 4.44
N SER A 185 -9.16 -3.57 3.16
CA SER A 185 -10.28 -3.94 2.30
C SER A 185 -9.81 -4.80 1.13
N ALA A 186 -10.74 -5.55 0.54
CA ALA A 186 -10.54 -6.30 -0.70
C ALA A 186 -9.99 -5.43 -1.85
N ALA A 187 -10.51 -4.21 -2.01
CA ALA A 187 -10.03 -3.29 -3.06
C ALA A 187 -8.57 -2.89 -2.85
N VAL A 188 -8.17 -2.60 -1.60
CA VAL A 188 -6.76 -2.32 -1.27
C VAL A 188 -5.91 -3.56 -1.54
N TYR A 189 -6.37 -4.74 -1.13
CA TYR A 189 -5.66 -6.00 -1.40
C TYR A 189 -5.37 -6.20 -2.90
N ILE A 190 -6.40 -6.11 -3.75
CA ILE A 190 -6.28 -6.25 -5.21
C ILE A 190 -5.27 -5.24 -5.77
N HIS A 191 -5.33 -3.97 -5.33
CA HIS A 191 -4.41 -2.94 -5.80
C HIS A 191 -2.95 -3.16 -5.38
N ARG A 192 -2.72 -3.77 -4.21
CA ARG A 192 -1.39 -4.13 -3.71
C ARG A 192 -0.81 -5.30 -4.48
N ILE A 193 -1.55 -6.39 -4.62
CA ILE A 193 -1.03 -7.58 -5.32
C ILE A 193 -0.91 -7.34 -6.83
N GLY A 194 -1.75 -6.49 -7.41
CA GLY A 194 -1.63 -6.05 -8.82
C GLY A 194 -0.39 -5.20 -9.15
N ARG A 195 0.57 -5.09 -8.22
CA ARG A 195 1.93 -4.58 -8.49
C ARG A 195 2.86 -5.65 -9.06
N THR A 196 2.53 -6.93 -8.89
CA THR A 196 3.19 -8.06 -9.56
C THR A 196 2.28 -8.65 -10.64
N GLY A 197 2.77 -9.66 -11.37
CA GLY A 197 1.98 -10.40 -12.37
C GLY A 197 1.62 -9.62 -13.63
N ARG A 198 2.42 -8.60 -13.99
CA ARG A 198 2.21 -7.71 -15.14
C ARG A 198 2.87 -8.25 -16.42
N ALA A 199 2.35 -7.83 -17.58
CA ALA A 199 2.92 -8.15 -18.90
C ALA A 199 3.11 -9.66 -19.18
N GLY A 200 2.15 -10.48 -18.74
CA GLY A 200 2.15 -11.93 -18.97
C GLY A 200 3.08 -12.74 -18.06
N ARG A 201 3.80 -12.10 -17.12
CA ARG A 201 4.62 -12.79 -16.13
C ARG A 201 3.77 -13.30 -14.98
N GLN A 202 4.17 -14.43 -14.40
CA GLN A 202 3.63 -14.85 -13.11
C GLN A 202 4.16 -13.95 -12.00
N GLY A 203 3.36 -13.73 -10.98
CA GLY A 203 3.73 -12.94 -9.81
C GLY A 203 3.40 -13.68 -8.53
N ARG A 204 4.11 -13.39 -7.44
CA ARG A 204 3.82 -13.98 -6.12
C ARG A 204 3.40 -12.91 -5.13
N ALA A 205 2.40 -13.20 -4.32
CA ALA A 205 1.89 -12.31 -3.30
C ALA A 205 1.67 -13.05 -1.98
N ILE A 206 2.43 -12.69 -0.94
CA ILE A 206 2.30 -13.28 0.40
C ILE A 206 1.67 -12.25 1.34
N THR A 207 0.62 -12.65 2.05
CA THR A 207 -0.09 -11.78 2.98
C THR A 207 0.02 -12.29 4.40
N PHE A 208 0.66 -11.49 5.26
CA PHE A 208 0.78 -11.80 6.66
C PHE A 208 -0.49 -11.40 7.39
N TYR A 209 -0.95 -12.26 8.29
CA TYR A 209 -2.07 -11.98 9.15
C TYR A 209 -1.83 -12.49 10.57
N THR A 210 -2.43 -11.79 11.53
CA THR A 210 -2.39 -12.10 12.95
C THR A 210 -3.79 -12.36 13.48
N THR A 211 -3.90 -12.72 14.75
CA THR A 211 -5.20 -12.87 15.42
C THR A 211 -6.06 -11.60 15.36
N ALA A 212 -5.44 -10.42 15.37
CA ALA A 212 -6.13 -9.13 15.25
C ALA A 212 -6.74 -8.88 13.86
N ASP A 213 -6.24 -9.58 12.83
CA ASP A 213 -6.66 -9.39 11.44
C ASP A 213 -7.80 -10.35 11.04
N ILE A 214 -8.10 -11.37 11.87
CA ILE A 214 -9.14 -12.38 11.64
C ILE A 214 -10.48 -11.75 11.23
N PRO A 215 -11.01 -10.69 11.88
CA PRO A 215 -12.28 -10.10 11.47
C PRO A 215 -12.30 -9.68 10.00
N ASN A 216 -11.19 -9.10 9.51
CA ASN A 216 -11.11 -8.58 8.15
C ASN A 216 -10.65 -9.62 7.12
N LEU A 217 -10.21 -10.79 7.58
CA LEU A 217 -9.63 -11.86 6.78
C LEU A 217 -10.56 -12.34 5.67
N ARG A 218 -11.86 -12.41 5.97
CA ARG A 218 -12.90 -12.83 5.02
C ARG A 218 -12.94 -11.99 3.75
N SER A 219 -12.59 -10.70 3.83
CA SER A 219 -12.59 -9.81 2.66
C SER A 219 -11.51 -10.20 1.64
N VAL A 220 -10.37 -10.66 2.10
CA VAL A 220 -9.26 -11.13 1.27
C VAL A 220 -9.49 -12.56 0.80
N VAL A 221 -9.94 -13.43 1.71
CA VAL A 221 -10.28 -14.83 1.39
C VAL A 221 -11.31 -14.90 0.26
N GLY A 222 -12.33 -14.05 0.28
CA GLY A 222 -13.33 -14.00 -0.80
C GLY A 222 -12.73 -13.64 -2.17
N VAL A 223 -11.71 -12.79 -2.21
CA VAL A 223 -10.98 -12.47 -3.46
C VAL A 223 -10.12 -13.66 -3.87
N MET A 224 -9.38 -14.26 -2.93
CA MET A 224 -8.49 -15.39 -3.21
C MET A 224 -9.26 -16.58 -3.77
N GLN A 225 -10.45 -16.89 -3.25
CA GLN A 225 -11.30 -17.98 -3.74
C GLN A 225 -11.78 -17.79 -5.18
N GLN A 226 -11.84 -16.56 -5.67
CA GLN A 226 -12.28 -16.26 -7.03
C GLN A 226 -11.17 -16.45 -8.07
N THR A 227 -9.90 -16.44 -7.64
CA THR A 227 -8.76 -16.28 -8.55
C THR A 227 -7.65 -17.29 -8.39
N SER A 228 -7.53 -17.88 -7.21
CA SER A 228 -6.36 -18.65 -6.82
C SER A 228 -6.70 -20.13 -6.82
N THR A 229 -5.75 -20.95 -7.28
CA THR A 229 -5.66 -22.39 -7.01
C THR A 229 -5.33 -22.72 -5.55
N CYS A 230 -5.19 -21.69 -4.70
CA CYS A 230 -4.79 -21.86 -3.30
C CYS A 230 -5.94 -22.45 -2.48
N GLU A 231 -5.69 -23.60 -1.85
CA GLU A 231 -6.59 -24.17 -0.85
C GLU A 231 -6.66 -23.23 0.35
N VAL A 232 -7.77 -22.50 0.47
CA VAL A 232 -8.07 -21.75 1.69
C VAL A 232 -8.52 -22.75 2.76
N PRO A 233 -7.79 -22.89 3.88
CA PRO A 233 -8.17 -23.79 4.96
C PRO A 233 -9.63 -23.62 5.36
N GLU A 234 -10.35 -24.72 5.57
CA GLU A 234 -11.79 -24.72 5.83
C GLU A 234 -12.18 -23.84 7.04
N TRP A 235 -11.32 -23.79 8.06
CA TRP A 235 -11.53 -22.96 9.25
C TRP A 235 -11.55 -21.45 8.94
N LEU A 236 -10.81 -21.01 7.91
CA LEU A 236 -10.83 -19.61 7.46
C LEU A 236 -12.15 -19.23 6.78
N GLN A 237 -12.85 -20.20 6.20
CA GLN A 237 -14.14 -19.99 5.55
C GLN A 237 -15.27 -19.80 6.58
N LYS A 238 -15.11 -20.42 7.76
CA LYS A 238 -16.05 -20.35 8.88
C LYS A 238 -15.93 -19.06 9.71
N VAL A 239 -14.99 -18.17 9.36
CA VAL A 239 -14.82 -16.89 10.06
C VAL A 239 -16.08 -16.03 9.91
N THR A 240 -16.62 -15.57 11.04
CA THR A 240 -17.84 -14.78 11.13
C THR A 240 -17.71 -13.46 10.37
N LYS A 241 -18.79 -13.06 9.69
CA LYS A 241 -18.83 -11.78 8.97
C LYS A 241 -18.70 -10.64 9.98
N MET A 242 -17.86 -9.65 9.65
CA MET A 242 -17.83 -8.40 10.40
C MET A 242 -19.20 -7.73 10.39
N THR A 243 -19.60 -7.16 11.52
CA THR A 243 -20.77 -6.27 11.57
C THR A 243 -20.51 -5.01 10.75
N ALA A 244 -21.57 -4.38 10.22
CA ALA A 244 -21.46 -3.14 9.47
C ALA A 244 -20.79 -2.02 10.28
N LYS A 245 -20.98 -2.00 11.60
CA LYS A 245 -20.31 -1.07 12.53
C LYS A 245 -18.80 -1.30 12.56
N GLN A 246 -18.35 -2.54 12.78
CA GLN A 246 -16.92 -2.85 12.79
C GLN A 246 -16.25 -2.54 11.44
N LYS A 247 -16.95 -2.78 10.32
CA LYS A 247 -16.47 -2.42 8.98
C LYS A 247 -16.29 -0.90 8.82
N ARG A 248 -17.26 -0.09 9.28
CA ARG A 248 -17.14 1.37 9.28
C ARG A 248 -16.02 1.87 10.19
N ASP A 249 -15.87 1.25 11.36
CA ASP A 249 -14.84 1.63 12.33
C ASP A 249 -13.43 1.35 11.79
N LEU A 250 -13.22 0.21 11.13
CA LEU A 250 -11.95 -0.12 10.45
C LEU A 250 -11.64 0.79 9.26
N GLN A 251 -12.67 1.25 8.54
CA GLN A 251 -12.50 2.24 7.48
C GLN A 251 -12.12 3.63 8.04
N ARG A 252 -12.56 3.96 9.26
CA ARG A 252 -12.27 5.24 9.92
C ARG A 252 -10.94 5.23 10.67
N ARG A 253 -10.61 4.11 11.31
CA ARG A 253 -9.45 3.97 12.18
C ARG A 253 -8.74 2.66 11.87
N ALA A 254 -7.51 2.80 11.42
CA ALA A 254 -6.62 1.66 11.25
C ALA A 254 -6.34 1.00 12.62
N PRO A 255 -6.22 -0.33 12.69
CA PRO A 255 -5.97 -1.02 13.94
C PRO A 255 -4.63 -0.58 14.53
N GLU A 256 -4.58 -0.36 15.85
CA GLU A 256 -3.31 -0.10 16.52
C GLU A 256 -2.46 -1.38 16.53
N ARG A 257 -1.21 -1.26 16.07
CA ARG A 257 -0.26 -2.37 15.98
C ARG A 257 0.96 -2.08 16.84
N LYS A 258 1.52 -3.12 17.46
CA LYS A 258 2.79 -3.02 18.18
C LYS A 258 3.92 -2.58 17.23
N PRO A 259 4.90 -1.81 17.71
CA PRO A 259 6.03 -1.38 16.90
C PRO A 259 6.88 -2.58 16.44
N ILE A 260 7.49 -2.47 15.26
CA ILE A 260 8.39 -3.49 14.71
C ILE A 260 9.79 -3.20 15.23
N LEU A 261 10.14 -3.74 16.40
CA LEU A 261 11.44 -3.51 17.03
C LEU A 261 11.92 -4.80 17.70
N THR A 262 13.16 -5.20 17.43
CA THR A 262 13.86 -6.25 18.18
C THR A 262 14.51 -5.71 19.46
N THR A 263 14.74 -4.40 19.52
CA THR A 263 15.33 -3.75 20.69
C THR A 263 14.35 -3.76 21.88
N PRO A 264 14.79 -4.15 23.09
CA PRO A 264 13.95 -4.12 24.28
C PRO A 264 13.38 -2.72 24.55
N ALA A 265 12.12 -2.67 25.00
CA ALA A 265 11.43 -1.41 25.27
C ALA A 265 12.15 -0.50 26.29
N ILE A 266 12.95 -1.08 27.19
CA ILE A 266 13.75 -0.36 28.18
C ILE A 266 14.84 0.47 27.48
N ASP A 267 15.54 -0.12 26.53
CA ASP A 267 16.63 0.54 25.81
C ASP A 267 16.09 1.63 24.89
N VAL A 268 14.96 1.37 24.23
CA VAL A 268 14.25 2.38 23.43
C VAL A 268 13.83 3.57 24.31
N ARG A 269 13.32 3.33 25.53
CA ARG A 269 12.97 4.40 26.48
C ARG A 269 14.20 5.17 26.95
N LYS A 270 15.31 4.48 27.21
CA LYS A 270 16.58 5.09 27.63
C LYS A 270 17.14 5.99 26.54
N GLU A 271 17.14 5.53 25.30
CA GLU A 271 17.60 6.31 24.15
C GLU A 271 16.68 7.51 23.88
N LYS A 272 15.35 7.33 23.97
CA LYS A 272 14.40 8.44 23.83
C LYS A 272 14.63 9.53 24.89
N ARG A 273 14.87 9.15 26.16
CA ARG A 273 15.22 10.09 27.24
C ARG A 273 16.53 10.82 26.94
N ARG A 274 17.55 10.11 26.43
CA ARG A 274 18.83 10.69 26.02
C ARG A 274 18.65 11.71 24.90
N GLN A 275 17.90 11.39 23.85
CA GLN A 275 17.62 12.30 22.74
C GLN A 275 16.83 13.53 23.19
N GLN A 276 15.84 13.37 24.07
CA GLN A 276 15.11 14.49 24.65
C GLN A 276 16.02 15.41 25.47
N ALA A 277 16.92 14.86 26.28
CA ALA A 277 17.90 15.64 27.02
C ALA A 277 18.84 16.43 26.09
N ILE A 278 19.32 15.81 25.01
CA ILE A 278 20.16 16.46 23.99
C ILE A 278 19.38 17.58 23.28
N ALA A 279 18.14 17.33 22.85
CA ALA A 279 17.31 18.32 22.18
C ALA A 279 17.02 19.52 23.09
N THR A 280 16.68 19.27 24.35
CA THR A 280 16.43 20.33 25.34
C THR A 280 17.70 21.14 25.61
N SER A 281 18.86 20.48 25.67
CA SER A 281 20.16 21.15 25.82
C SER A 281 20.49 22.03 24.61
N LYS A 282 20.29 21.52 23.38
CA LYS A 282 20.47 22.29 22.14
C LYS A 282 19.53 23.49 22.05
N GLU A 283 18.28 23.34 22.46
CA GLU A 283 17.30 24.43 22.50
C GLU A 283 17.69 25.52 23.52
N LYS A 284 18.10 25.12 24.73
CA LYS A 284 18.63 26.08 25.72
C LYS A 284 19.85 26.83 25.20
N LYS A 285 20.77 26.13 24.52
CA LYS A 285 21.94 26.74 23.90
C LYS A 285 21.54 27.77 22.83
N ARG A 286 20.62 27.40 21.92
CA ARG A 286 20.10 28.32 20.89
C ARG A 286 19.42 29.54 21.48
N ARG A 287 18.61 29.37 22.54
CA ARG A 287 17.96 30.49 23.25
C ARG A 287 18.98 31.43 23.88
N ARG A 288 20.05 30.89 24.46
CA ARG A 288 21.14 31.68 25.04
C ARG A 288 21.91 32.45 23.97
N GLU A 289 22.27 31.79 22.87
CA GLU A 289 22.92 32.41 21.71
C GLU A 289 22.05 33.53 21.11
N ALA A 290 20.73 33.32 21.01
CA ALA A 290 19.79 34.33 20.52
C ALA A 290 19.66 35.52 21.49
N ALA A 291 19.65 35.29 22.80
CA ALA A 291 19.60 36.35 23.80
C ALA A 291 20.90 37.18 23.83
N GLU A 292 22.06 36.54 23.69
CA GLU A 292 23.36 37.22 23.60
C GLU A 292 23.50 38.02 22.29
N ALA A 293 22.90 37.56 21.18
CA ALA A 293 22.86 38.30 19.92
C ALA A 293 21.91 39.51 19.95
N ALA A 294 20.81 39.45 20.71
CA ALA A 294 19.87 40.56 20.86
C ALA A 294 20.36 41.66 21.84
N ALA A 295 21.36 41.36 22.66
CA ALA A 295 21.97 42.30 23.60
C ALA A 295 23.17 43.08 23.01
N LYS A 296 23.58 42.77 21.77
CA LYS A 296 24.59 43.49 20.99
C LYS A 296 23.92 44.39 19.96
#